data_AF-A0A174V2C5-F1
#
_entry.id   AF-A0A174V2C5-F1
#
_cell.length_a   1.000
_cell.length_b   1.000
_cell.length_c   1.000
_cell.angle_alpha   90.00
_cell.angle_beta   90.00
_cell.angle_gamma   90.00
#
_symmetry.space_group_name_H-M   'P 1'
#
loop_
_entity.id
_entity.type
_entity.pdbx_description
1 polymer ?
#
loop_
_entity_poly.entity_id
_entity_poly.type
_entity_poly.pdbx_seq_one_letter_code
_entity_poly.pdbx_strand_id
1 'polypeptide(L)'
;MIDDFKVVDGKNGIFLGAPSKPDPTSRTGYRSTVRINDRATQERLNAAGAQAYHSAVEKLIARAEAVRPTPIKEQMAQAAREAGKENAARTAPAKKKEARDDR
;
A
#
# COMPACT_ATOMS: atom_id res chain seq x y z
N MET A 1 -12.89 -22.23 -15.89
CA MET A 1 -12.22 -21.43 -14.83
C MET A 1 -12.94 -21.74 -13.51
N ILE A 2 -12.20 -21.81 -12.40
CA ILE A 2 -12.78 -22.01 -11.06
C ILE A 2 -12.38 -20.80 -10.24
N ASP A 3 -13.38 -20.15 -9.66
CA ASP A 3 -13.21 -18.90 -8.94
C ASP A 3 -13.55 -19.08 -7.45
N ASP A 4 -13.47 -18.01 -6.68
CA ASP A 4 -13.79 -17.96 -5.24
C ASP A 4 -12.88 -18.80 -4.33
N PHE A 5 -11.65 -19.06 -4.76
CA PHE A 5 -10.61 -19.51 -3.83
C PHE A 5 -10.30 -18.39 -2.84
N LYS A 6 -10.12 -18.77 -1.58
CA LYS A 6 -9.77 -17.83 -0.51
C LYS A 6 -8.32 -18.04 -0.12
N VAL A 7 -7.56 -16.96 -0.02
CA VAL A 7 -6.26 -17.01 0.67
C VAL A 7 -6.56 -17.03 2.17
N VAL A 8 -6.18 -18.10 2.85
CA VAL A 8 -6.44 -18.29 4.29
C VAL A 8 -5.11 -18.35 5.01
N ASP A 9 -4.96 -17.51 6.03
CA ASP A 9 -3.85 -17.59 6.98
C ASP A 9 -4.24 -18.58 8.10
N GLY A 10 -3.69 -19.78 8.02
CA GLY A 10 -3.93 -20.85 8.98
C GLY A 10 -2.78 -21.00 9.97
N LYS A 11 -2.97 -21.87 10.97
CA LYS A 11 -1.93 -22.20 11.96
C LYS A 11 -0.60 -22.65 11.33
N ASN A 12 -0.64 -23.25 10.14
CA ASN A 12 0.53 -23.78 9.44
C ASN A 12 0.99 -22.86 8.28
N GLY A 13 0.52 -21.60 8.26
CA GLY A 13 0.80 -20.63 7.22
C GLY A 13 -0.33 -20.48 6.21
N ILE A 14 -0.03 -19.74 5.14
CA ILE A 14 -0.99 -19.33 4.11
C ILE A 14 -1.26 -20.47 3.13
N PHE A 15 -2.54 -20.70 2.82
CA PHE A 15 -2.98 -21.68 1.82
C PHE A 15 -4.22 -21.22 1.05
N LEU A 16 -4.56 -21.93 -0.03
CA LEU A 16 -5.79 -21.69 -0.79
C LEU A 16 -6.94 -22.56 -0.23
N GLY A 17 -7.89 -21.90 0.43
CA GLY A 17 -9.16 -22.48 0.82
C GLY A 17 -10.02 -22.76 -0.41
N ALA A 18 -10.52 -24.00 -0.51
CA ALA A 18 -11.40 -24.39 -1.59
C ALA A 18 -12.70 -23.57 -1.60
N PRO A 19 -13.22 -23.20 -2.78
CA PRO A 19 -14.50 -22.50 -2.91
C PRO A 19 -15.61 -23.26 -2.19
N SER A 20 -16.46 -22.53 -1.47
CA SER A 20 -17.52 -23.11 -0.65
C SER A 20 -18.80 -22.29 -0.68
N LYS A 21 -19.94 -22.97 -0.50
CA LYS A 21 -21.27 -22.36 -0.43
C LYS A 21 -21.99 -22.78 0.86
N PRO A 22 -22.92 -21.95 1.38
CA PRO A 22 -23.79 -22.36 2.47
C PRO A 22 -24.57 -23.63 2.10
N ASP A 23 -24.63 -24.56 3.02
CA ASP A 23 -25.37 -25.80 2.89
C ASP A 23 -25.98 -26.16 4.26
N PRO A 24 -27.30 -25.98 4.45
CA PRO A 24 -27.96 -26.21 5.73
C PRO A 24 -27.97 -27.70 6.12
N THR A 25 -27.69 -28.60 5.19
CA THR A 25 -27.59 -30.05 5.44
C THR A 25 -26.18 -30.48 5.86
N SER A 26 -25.19 -29.61 5.67
CA SER A 26 -23.81 -29.84 6.09
C SER A 26 -23.64 -29.58 7.58
N ARG A 27 -22.86 -30.43 8.25
CA ARG A 27 -22.50 -30.27 9.67
C ARG A 27 -21.87 -28.91 9.99
N THR A 28 -21.15 -28.31 9.04
CA THR A 28 -20.49 -27.01 9.23
C THR A 28 -21.32 -25.84 8.68
N GLY A 29 -22.51 -26.09 8.13
CA GLY A 29 -23.31 -25.09 7.43
C GLY A 29 -22.74 -24.66 6.07
N TYR A 30 -21.63 -25.26 5.62
CA TYR A 30 -20.98 -24.96 4.35
C TYR A 30 -20.52 -26.25 3.66
N ARG A 31 -20.48 -26.23 2.33
CA ARG A 31 -19.97 -27.31 1.48
C ARG A 31 -19.02 -26.77 0.44
N SER A 32 -17.86 -27.42 0.29
CA SER A 32 -16.93 -27.12 -0.79
C SER A 32 -17.59 -27.47 -2.14
N THR A 33 -17.56 -26.53 -3.07
CA THR A 33 -18.05 -26.75 -4.44
C THR A 33 -17.03 -27.50 -5.28
N VAL A 34 -15.75 -27.45 -4.88
CA VAL A 34 -14.63 -28.12 -5.53
C VAL A 34 -13.85 -28.94 -4.51
N ARG A 35 -13.43 -30.15 -4.92
CA ARG A 35 -12.55 -31.01 -4.14
C ARG A 35 -11.36 -31.43 -5.00
N ILE A 36 -10.17 -31.31 -4.43
CA ILE A 36 -8.92 -31.79 -5.03
C ILE A 36 -8.56 -33.08 -4.31
N ASN A 37 -8.63 -34.21 -5.01
CA ASN A 37 -8.41 -35.52 -4.41
C ASN A 37 -6.92 -35.85 -4.29
N ASP A 38 -6.09 -35.32 -5.20
CA ASP A 38 -4.65 -35.53 -5.18
C ASP A 38 -3.94 -34.50 -4.28
N ARG A 39 -3.24 -35.00 -3.28
CA ARG A 39 -2.52 -34.17 -2.31
C ARG A 39 -1.39 -33.38 -2.96
N ALA A 40 -0.65 -33.98 -3.90
CA ALA A 40 0.46 -33.29 -4.56
C ALA A 40 -0.03 -32.10 -5.38
N THR A 41 -1.16 -32.25 -6.07
CA THR A 41 -1.83 -31.16 -6.77
C THR A 41 -2.31 -30.08 -5.81
N GLN A 42 -2.89 -30.44 -4.66
CA GLN A 42 -3.32 -29.47 -3.67
C GLN A 42 -2.15 -28.65 -3.10
N GLU A 43 -1.03 -29.31 -2.78
CA GLU A 43 0.18 -28.65 -2.28
C GLU A 43 0.78 -27.70 -3.32
N ARG A 44 0.82 -28.09 -4.60
CA ARG A 44 1.26 -27.20 -5.69
C ARG A 44 0.37 -25.98 -5.84
N LEU A 45 -0.96 -26.16 -5.75
CA LEU A 45 -1.91 -25.04 -5.82
C LEU A 45 -1.76 -24.10 -4.63
N ASN A 46 -1.59 -24.64 -3.43
CA ASN A 46 -1.33 -23.83 -2.24
C ASN A 46 -0.03 -23.03 -2.37
N ALA A 47 1.06 -23.66 -2.84
CA ALA A 47 2.33 -22.98 -3.04
C ALA A 47 2.22 -21.86 -4.08
N ALA A 48 1.59 -22.13 -5.22
CA ALA A 48 1.38 -21.13 -6.26
C ALA A 48 0.51 -19.96 -5.77
N GLY A 49 -0.56 -20.26 -5.01
CA GLY A 49 -1.44 -19.25 -4.43
C GLY A 49 -0.75 -18.39 -3.39
N ALA A 50 0.04 -18.99 -2.49
CA ALA A 50 0.81 -18.27 -1.49
C ALA A 50 1.86 -17.35 -2.15
N GLN A 51 2.59 -17.85 -3.15
CA GLN A 51 3.54 -17.04 -3.93
C GLN A 51 2.86 -15.85 -4.60
N ALA A 52 1.72 -16.07 -5.28
CA ALA A 52 0.97 -15.01 -5.93
C ALA A 52 0.48 -13.94 -4.93
N TYR A 53 0.01 -14.38 -3.75
CA TYR A 53 -0.37 -13.47 -2.66
C TYR A 53 0.81 -12.61 -2.20
N HIS A 54 1.97 -13.23 -1.91
CA HIS A 54 3.16 -12.49 -1.48
C HIS A 54 3.62 -11.48 -2.54
N SER A 55 3.69 -11.87 -3.81
CA SER A 55 4.04 -10.94 -4.89
C SER A 55 3.04 -9.79 -5.03
N ALA A 56 1.75 -10.02 -4.79
CA ALA A 56 0.74 -8.97 -4.81
C ALA A 56 0.95 -7.98 -3.63
N VAL A 57 1.25 -8.49 -2.45
CA VAL A 57 1.58 -7.68 -1.27
C VAL A 57 2.84 -6.84 -1.50
N GLU A 58 3.90 -7.43 -2.05
CA GLU A 58 5.14 -6.69 -2.38
C GLU A 58 4.88 -5.56 -3.38
N LYS A 59 4.07 -5.81 -4.41
CA LYS A 59 3.66 -4.77 -5.37
C LYS A 59 2.87 -3.65 -4.69
N LEU A 60 2.02 -3.99 -3.71
CA LEU A 60 1.27 -3.00 -2.94
C LEU A 60 2.21 -2.15 -2.07
N ILE A 61 3.19 -2.79 -1.41
CA ILE A 61 4.20 -2.10 -0.59
C ILE A 61 5.04 -1.18 -1.47
N ALA A 62 5.55 -1.66 -2.61
CA ALA A 62 6.34 -0.86 -3.53
C ALA A 62 5.57 0.37 -4.05
N ARG A 63 4.27 0.22 -4.33
CA ARG A 63 3.41 1.36 -4.69
C ARG A 63 3.23 2.32 -3.52
N ALA A 64 3.03 1.83 -2.31
CA ALA A 64 2.92 2.68 -1.14
C ALA A 64 4.23 3.44 -0.88
N GLU A 65 5.38 2.79 -1.07
CA GLU A 65 6.71 3.40 -0.96
C GLU A 65 6.97 4.46 -2.02
N ALA A 66 6.58 4.22 -3.27
CA ALA A 66 6.70 5.20 -4.35
C ALA A 66 5.86 6.46 -4.12
N VAL A 67 4.78 6.36 -3.33
CA VAL A 67 3.90 7.49 -2.97
C VAL A 67 4.32 8.14 -1.66
N ARG A 68 5.33 7.63 -0.94
CA ARG A 68 5.78 8.25 0.30
C ARG A 68 6.30 9.66 0.01
N PRO A 69 5.73 10.70 0.63
CA PRO A 69 6.25 12.05 0.48
C PRO A 69 7.69 12.10 1.00
N THR A 70 8.51 12.98 0.42
CA THR A 70 9.87 13.22 0.93
C THR A 70 9.80 13.52 2.42
N PRO A 71 10.73 13.03 3.24
CA PRO A 71 10.75 13.32 4.67
C PRO A 71 10.64 14.82 4.92
N ILE A 72 9.86 15.23 5.92
CA ILE A 72 9.57 16.65 6.24
C ILE A 72 10.86 17.49 6.36
N LYS A 73 11.93 16.91 6.91
CA LYS A 73 13.24 17.58 7.01
C LYS A 73 13.79 18.02 5.65
N GLU A 74 13.65 17.18 4.63
CA GLU A 74 14.10 17.47 3.27
C GLU A 74 13.18 18.48 2.57
N GLN A 75 11.86 18.37 2.81
CA GLN A 75 10.89 19.37 2.34
C GLN A 75 11.21 20.76 2.91
N MET A 76 11.48 20.85 4.22
CA MET A 76 11.85 22.11 4.88
C MET A 76 13.19 22.67 4.38
N ALA A 77 14.18 21.81 4.12
CA ALA A 77 15.46 22.22 3.56
C ALA A 77 15.32 22.73 2.12
N GLN A 78 14.47 22.13 1.29
CA GLN A 78 14.15 22.62 -0.05
C GLN A 78 13.39 23.95 0.00
N ALA A 79 12.36 24.05 0.84
CA ALA A 79 11.60 25.29 1.04
C ALA A 79 12.49 26.45 1.51
N ALA A 80 13.43 26.19 2.43
CA ALA A 80 14.39 27.21 2.87
C ALA A 80 15.35 27.66 1.75
N ARG A 81 15.77 26.74 0.87
CA ARG A 81 16.60 27.07 -0.30
C ARG A 81 15.83 27.88 -1.33
N GLU A 82 14.56 27.55 -1.59
CA GLU A 82 13.70 28.29 -2.51
C GLU A 82 13.37 29.69 -1.99
N ALA A 83 13.00 29.81 -0.71
CA ALA A 83 12.80 31.10 -0.05
C ALA A 83 14.07 31.96 -0.06
N GLY A 84 15.26 31.35 0.09
CA GLY A 84 16.54 32.04 -0.04
C GLY A 84 16.78 32.59 -1.45
N LYS A 85 16.43 31.83 -2.49
CA LYS A 85 16.52 32.29 -3.89
C LYS A 85 15.52 33.40 -4.20
N GLU A 86 14.28 33.27 -3.75
CA GLU A 86 13.24 34.27 -3.95
C GLU A 86 13.57 35.59 -3.23
N ASN A 87 14.09 35.52 -2.00
CA ASN A 87 14.57 36.70 -1.27
C ASN A 87 15.82 37.33 -1.89
N ALA A 88 16.73 36.55 -2.46
CA ALA A 88 17.89 37.07 -3.17
C ALA A 88 17.52 37.73 -4.52
N ALA A 89 16.44 37.27 -5.16
CA ALA A 89 15.90 37.85 -6.40
C ALA A 89 15.03 39.09 -6.14
N ARG A 90 14.59 39.33 -4.90
CA ARG A 90 13.89 40.57 -4.51
C ARG A 90 14.86 41.74 -4.52
N THR A 91 14.74 42.62 -5.51
CA THR A 91 15.30 43.97 -5.44
C THR A 91 14.71 44.72 -4.26
N ALA A 92 15.57 45.33 -3.44
CA ALA A 92 15.16 46.07 -2.26
C ALA A 92 14.12 47.15 -2.62
N PRO A 93 13.03 47.29 -1.83
CA PRO A 93 12.06 48.35 -2.07
C PRO A 93 12.78 49.71 -1.95
N ALA A 94 12.52 50.61 -2.90
CA ALA A 94 13.10 51.94 -2.91
C ALA A 94 12.77 52.65 -1.58
N LYS A 95 13.78 52.87 -0.75
CA LYS A 95 13.67 53.67 0.48
C LYS A 95 13.12 55.04 0.12
N LYS A 96 11.81 55.26 0.31
CA LYS A 96 11.28 56.61 0.47
C LYS A 96 11.63 57.05 1.89
N LYS A 97 12.38 58.15 1.99
CA LYS A 97 12.66 58.83 3.26
C LYS A 97 11.33 59.18 3.92
N GLU A 98 11.01 58.56 5.05
CA GLU A 98 10.00 59.08 5.96
C GLU A 98 10.59 60.33 6.63
N ALA A 99 9.96 61.48 6.37
CA ALA A 99 10.22 62.69 7.14
C ALA A 99 9.65 62.46 8.54
N ARG A 100 10.54 62.49 9.54
CA ARG A 100 10.19 62.51 10.95
C ARG A 100 9.59 63.89 11.25
N ASP A 101 8.29 63.93 11.48
CA ASP A 101 7.59 65.13 11.95
C ASP A 101 7.66 65.15 13.48
N ASP A 102 8.51 66.04 14.01
CA ASP A 102 8.60 66.33 15.44
C ASP A 102 7.53 67.37 15.79
N ARG A 103 6.48 66.96 16.52
CA ARG A 103 5.59 67.87 17.24
C ARG A 103 5.08 67.26 18.54
#